data_AF-A0A7S0VHU6-F1
#
_entry.id   AF-A0A7S0VHU6-F1
#
_cell.length_a   1.000
_cell.length_b   1.000
_cell.length_c   1.000
_cell.angle_alpha   90.00
_cell.angle_beta   90.00
_cell.angle_gamma   90.00
#
_symmetry.space_group_name_H-M   'P 1'
#
loop_
_entity.id
_entity.type
_entity.pdbx_description
1 polymer ?
#
loop_
_entity_poly.entity_id
_entity_poly.type
_entity_poly.pdbx_seq_one_letter_code
_entity_poly.pdbx_strand_id
1 'polypeptide(L)'
;VSFSCSAAFIVLRYAPVAIGSGVPECKTYLNGALYKNLLEKPQFAATATLTLILAVAADLPVGVESPLMHICASLACLVCKWWQASEAGIPRDQRLFVTDRPRIMFITVAAAAGLSAAFRSPLGGVVFCFEELAT
;
A
#
# COMPACT_ATOMS: atom_id res chain seq x y z
N VAL A 1 1.67 26.90 -1.15
CA VAL A 1 2.97 26.78 -0.43
C VAL A 1 2.82 26.12 0.94
N SER A 2 2.02 26.65 1.87
CA SER A 2 1.89 26.10 3.24
C SER A 2 1.45 24.62 3.29
N PHE A 3 0.51 24.20 2.43
CA PHE A 3 0.08 22.80 2.33
C PHE A 3 1.19 21.87 1.83
N SER A 4 1.99 22.29 0.85
CA SER A 4 3.13 21.52 0.33
C SER A 4 4.25 21.38 1.37
N CYS A 5 4.57 22.45 2.11
CA CYS A 5 5.54 22.39 3.22
C CYS A 5 5.05 21.47 4.34
N SER A 6 3.76 21.49 4.65
CA SER A 6 3.15 20.62 5.67
C SER A 6 3.19 19.15 5.22
N ALA A 7 2.89 18.86 3.95
CA ALA A 7 2.99 17.53 3.37
C ALA A 7 4.43 16.99 3.47
N ALA A 8 5.42 17.80 3.06
CA ALA A 8 6.83 17.44 3.16
C ALA A 8 7.26 17.18 4.61
N PHE A 9 6.82 18.01 5.55
CA PHE A 9 7.12 17.86 6.97
C PHE A 9 6.59 16.54 7.54
N ILE A 10 5.35 16.16 7.20
CA ILE A 10 4.73 14.90 7.66
C ILE A 10 5.51 13.69 7.14
N VAL A 11 5.84 13.66 5.85
CA VAL A 11 6.61 12.54 5.27
C VAL A 11 7.99 12.44 5.93
N LEU A 12 8.74 13.54 5.99
CA LEU A 12 10.09 13.54 6.55
C LEU A 12 10.12 13.16 8.02
N ARG A 13 9.09 13.53 8.79
CA ARG A 13 9.05 13.28 10.24
C ARG A 13 8.61 11.87 10.61
N TYR A 14 7.61 11.34 9.92
CA TYR A 14 6.92 10.10 10.32
C TYR A 14 7.28 8.89 9.47
N ALA A 15 7.49 9.07 8.16
CA ALA A 15 7.74 7.96 7.24
C ALA A 15 8.70 8.39 6.11
N PRO A 16 9.99 8.62 6.39
CA PRO A 16 10.95 9.02 5.37
C PRO A 16 11.19 7.94 4.31
N VAL A 17 10.84 6.68 4.60
CA VAL A 17 10.90 5.58 3.63
C VAL A 17 9.70 5.59 2.68
N ALA A 18 8.68 6.43 2.93
CA ALA A 18 7.53 6.61 2.03
C ALA A 18 7.76 7.73 0.99
N ILE A 19 9.00 8.19 0.82
CA ILE A 19 9.35 9.17 -0.21
C ILE A 19 9.23 8.50 -1.58
N GLY A 20 8.41 9.06 -2.47
CA GLY A 20 8.21 8.56 -3.83
C GLY A 20 6.83 7.95 -4.04
N SER A 21 6.72 7.06 -5.03
CA SER A 21 5.43 6.55 -5.51
C SER A 21 4.87 5.38 -4.72
N GLY A 22 5.71 4.58 -4.03
CA GLY A 22 5.27 3.37 -3.34
C GLY A 22 5.29 2.09 -4.17
N VAL A 23 5.50 2.21 -5.48
CA VAL A 23 5.54 1.07 -6.42
C VAL A 23 6.72 0.13 -6.14
N PRO A 24 7.98 0.59 -5.98
CA PRO A 24 9.09 -0.31 -5.72
C PRO A 24 8.93 -1.05 -4.39
N GLU A 25 8.32 -0.44 -3.38
CA GLU A 25 8.00 -1.07 -2.09
C GLU A 25 6.95 -2.18 -2.26
N CYS A 26 5.89 -1.91 -3.02
CA CYS A 26 4.88 -2.94 -3.32
C CYS A 26 5.48 -4.09 -4.14
N LYS A 27 6.27 -3.79 -5.17
CA LYS A 27 6.92 -4.79 -6.02
C LYS A 27 7.88 -5.68 -5.23
N THR A 28 8.74 -5.08 -4.42
CA THR A 28 9.69 -5.83 -3.58
C THR A 28 9.00 -6.70 -2.55
N TYR A 29 7.89 -6.23 -1.97
CA TYR A 29 7.09 -7.02 -1.05
C TYR A 29 6.45 -8.23 -1.73
N LEU A 30 5.85 -8.03 -2.91
CA LEU A 30 5.16 -9.09 -3.66
C LEU A 30 6.13 -10.12 -4.25
N ASN A 31 7.34 -9.69 -4.65
CA ASN A 31 8.42 -10.58 -5.09
C ASN A 31 9.13 -11.32 -3.94
N GLY A 32 8.71 -11.09 -2.68
CA GLY A 32 9.23 -11.81 -1.52
C GLY A 32 10.60 -11.34 -1.02
N ALA A 33 11.08 -10.17 -1.46
CA ALA A 33 12.34 -9.61 -0.98
C ALA A 33 12.25 -9.08 0.47
N LEU A 34 13.43 -8.94 1.13
CA LEU A 34 13.66 -8.72 2.58
C LEU A 34 12.93 -7.53 3.26
N TYR A 35 12.23 -6.67 2.53
CA TYR A 35 11.59 -5.45 3.05
C TYR A 35 10.12 -5.65 3.52
N LYS A 36 9.76 -6.86 3.98
CA LYS A 36 8.39 -7.21 4.41
C LYS A 36 7.78 -6.27 5.48
N ASN A 37 8.62 -5.59 6.27
CA ASN A 37 8.17 -4.79 7.42
C ASN A 37 7.78 -3.33 7.10
N LEU A 38 7.92 -2.85 5.86
CA LEU A 38 7.60 -1.46 5.49
C LEU A 38 6.09 -1.21 5.36
N LEU A 39 5.40 -2.00 4.54
CA LEU A 39 3.94 -1.95 4.33
C LEU A 39 3.13 -2.31 5.59
N GLU A 40 3.81 -2.96 6.51
CA GLU A 40 3.26 -3.55 7.72
C GLU A 40 3.01 -2.57 8.86
N LYS A 41 3.50 -1.33 8.73
CA LYS A 41 3.37 -0.29 9.72
C LYS A 41 2.17 0.60 9.39
N PRO A 42 1.20 0.77 10.31
CA PRO A 42 0.00 1.57 10.05
C PRO A 42 0.32 3.05 9.77
N GLN A 43 1.46 3.51 10.29
CA GLN A 43 1.98 4.85 10.06
C GLN A 43 2.17 5.16 8.57
N PHE A 44 2.57 4.19 7.75
CA PHE A 44 2.81 4.40 6.32
C PHE A 44 1.52 4.68 5.55
N ALA A 45 0.47 3.90 5.81
CA ALA A 45 -0.84 4.13 5.21
C ALA A 45 -1.38 5.52 5.60
N ALA A 46 -1.33 5.85 6.89
CA ALA A 46 -1.81 7.14 7.39
C ALA A 46 -1.04 8.33 6.82
N THR A 47 0.30 8.25 6.79
CA THR A 47 1.13 9.33 6.22
C THR A 47 0.92 9.48 4.73
N ALA A 48 0.79 8.39 3.98
CA ALA A 48 0.57 8.43 2.54
C ALA A 48 -0.79 9.06 2.20
N THR A 49 -1.86 8.72 2.92
CA THR A 49 -3.19 9.33 2.71
C THR A 49 -3.17 10.82 3.03
N LEU A 50 -2.62 11.24 4.17
CA LEU A 50 -2.57 12.66 4.55
C LEU A 50 -1.71 13.48 3.61
N THR A 51 -0.55 12.94 3.20
CA THR A 51 0.35 13.61 2.26
C THR A 51 -0.31 13.78 0.90
N LEU A 52 -1.02 12.77 0.41
CA LEU A 52 -1.73 12.83 -0.86
C LEU A 52 -2.82 13.91 -0.86
N ILE A 53 -3.62 13.98 0.21
CA ILE A 53 -4.67 15.01 0.37
C ILE A 53 -4.04 16.42 0.37
N LEU A 54 -2.95 16.61 1.11
CA LEU A 54 -2.26 17.90 1.18
C LEU A 54 -1.55 18.28 -0.13
N ALA A 55 -1.03 17.31 -0.88
CA ALA A 55 -0.42 17.52 -2.19
C ALA A 55 -1.47 17.94 -3.23
N VAL A 56 -2.63 17.28 -3.25
CA VAL A 56 -3.76 17.64 -4.12
C VAL A 56 -4.31 19.03 -3.74
N ALA A 57 -4.47 19.32 -2.46
CA ALA A 57 -4.91 20.65 -1.99
C ALA A 57 -3.90 21.77 -2.27
N ALA A 58 -2.66 21.43 -2.58
CA ALA A 58 -1.61 22.35 -2.95
C ALA A 58 -1.46 22.51 -4.48
N ASP A 59 -2.31 21.85 -5.28
CA ASP A 59 -2.24 21.78 -6.75
C ASP A 59 -0.85 21.36 -7.27
N LEU A 60 -0.19 20.45 -6.55
CA LEU A 60 1.08 19.89 -7.01
C LEU A 60 0.83 18.97 -8.22
N PRO A 61 1.70 18.98 -9.24
CA PRO A 61 1.59 18.11 -10.41
C PRO A 61 2.04 16.68 -10.07
N VAL A 62 1.26 16.01 -9.21
CA VAL A 62 1.54 14.67 -8.70
C VAL A 62 0.38 13.74 -9.05
N GLY A 63 0.70 12.58 -9.62
CA GLY A 63 -0.29 11.56 -9.94
C GLY A 63 -0.79 10.84 -8.67
N VAL A 64 -2.11 10.62 -8.56
CA VAL A 64 -2.73 9.92 -7.43
C VAL A 64 -2.67 8.39 -7.55
N GLU A 65 -2.29 7.89 -8.72
CA GLU A 65 -2.45 6.48 -9.12
C GLU A 65 -1.59 5.52 -8.29
N SER A 66 -0.28 5.79 -8.23
CA SER A 66 0.67 4.97 -7.48
C SER A 66 0.61 5.16 -5.95
N PRO A 67 0.37 6.36 -5.40
CA PRO A 67 0.09 6.50 -3.98
C PRO A 67 -1.16 5.74 -3.54
N LEU A 68 -2.23 5.71 -4.36
CA LEU A 68 -3.48 5.05 -3.99
C LEU A 68 -3.33 3.53 -3.91
N MET A 69 -2.63 2.91 -4.86
CA MET A 69 -2.36 1.47 -4.80
C MET A 69 -1.53 1.09 -3.56
N HIS A 70 -0.56 1.93 -3.19
CA HIS A 70 0.29 1.70 -2.02
C HIS A 70 -0.49 1.82 -0.71
N ILE A 71 -1.41 2.78 -0.62
CA ILE A 71 -2.33 2.92 0.53
C ILE A 71 -3.20 1.65 0.66
N CYS A 72 -3.79 1.17 -0.44
CA CYS A 72 -4.60 -0.04 -0.43
C CYS A 72 -3.80 -1.30 -0.05
N ALA A 73 -2.58 -1.46 -0.57
CA ALA A 73 -1.69 -2.57 -0.24
C ALA A 73 -1.30 -2.56 1.26
N SER A 74 -1.00 -1.38 1.80
CA SER A 74 -0.67 -1.19 3.22
C SER A 74 -1.87 -1.48 4.12
N LEU A 75 -3.07 -1.03 3.72
CA LEU A 75 -4.30 -1.32 4.45
C LEU A 75 -4.61 -2.82 4.46
N ALA A 76 -4.42 -3.51 3.33
CA ALA A 76 -4.56 -4.96 3.26
C ALA A 76 -3.58 -5.70 4.19
N CYS A 77 -2.33 -5.22 4.31
CA CYS A 77 -1.38 -5.76 5.28
C CYS A 77 -1.88 -5.65 6.73
N LEU A 78 -2.49 -4.51 7.09
CA LEU A 78 -3.07 -4.31 8.42
C LEU A 78 -4.26 -5.25 8.66
N VAL A 79 -5.12 -5.43 7.66
CA VAL A 79 -6.25 -6.37 7.73
C VAL A 79 -5.75 -7.79 7.92
N CYS A 80 -4.73 -8.24 7.16
CA CYS A 80 -4.14 -9.55 7.35
C CYS A 80 -3.60 -9.74 8.78
N LYS A 81 -2.91 -8.74 9.34
CA LYS A 81 -2.40 -8.81 10.72
C LYS A 81 -3.51 -8.88 11.76
N TRP A 82 -4.54 -8.04 11.60
CA TRP A 82 -5.69 -8.02 12.48
C TRP A 82 -6.41 -9.38 12.44
N TRP A 83 -6.57 -9.96 11.25
CA TRP A 83 -7.16 -11.28 11.08
C TRP A 83 -6.31 -12.38 11.74
N GLN A 84 -4.99 -12.38 11.53
CA GLN A 84 -4.08 -13.32 12.19
C GLN A 84 -4.15 -13.22 13.72
N ALA A 85 -4.31 -12.01 14.27
CA ALA A 85 -4.49 -11.79 15.70
C ALA A 85 -5.85 -12.34 16.19
N SER A 86 -6.91 -12.20 15.39
CA SER A 86 -8.22 -12.79 15.69
C SER A 86 -8.19 -14.33 15.68
N GLU A 87 -7.35 -14.94 14.84
CA GLU A 87 -7.21 -16.40 14.74
C GLU A 87 -6.17 -16.99 15.72
N ALA A 88 -5.71 -16.22 16.72
CA ALA A 88 -4.64 -16.64 17.63
C ALA A 88 -4.93 -17.96 18.38
N GLY A 89 -6.20 -18.31 18.60
CA GLY A 89 -6.63 -19.56 19.24
C GLY A 89 -6.86 -20.76 18.31
N ILE A 90 -6.75 -20.58 16.99
CA ILE A 90 -7.03 -21.61 15.98
C ILE A 90 -5.73 -22.36 15.62
N PRO A 91 -5.76 -23.69 15.36
CA PRO A 91 -4.59 -24.42 14.85
C PRO A 91 -4.02 -23.79 13.58
N ARG A 92 -2.69 -23.76 13.44
CA ARG A 92 -2.01 -23.06 12.32
C ARG A 92 -2.48 -23.51 10.94
N ASP A 93 -2.84 -24.79 10.78
CA ASP A 93 -3.27 -25.36 9.50
C ASP A 93 -4.62 -24.82 9.00
N GLN A 94 -5.42 -24.21 9.87
CA GLN A 94 -6.72 -23.63 9.51
C GLN A 94 -6.69 -22.11 9.35
N ARG A 95 -5.53 -21.47 9.57
CA ARG A 95 -5.43 -20.01 9.53
C ARG A 95 -5.23 -19.50 8.10
N LEU A 96 -6.02 -18.52 7.70
CA LEU A 96 -6.11 -18.09 6.30
C LEU A 96 -4.85 -17.35 5.82
N PHE A 97 -4.21 -16.58 6.70
CA PHE A 97 -3.10 -15.67 6.35
C PHE A 97 -1.76 -16.05 6.98
N VAL A 98 -1.58 -17.27 7.50
CA VAL A 98 -0.29 -17.70 8.07
C VAL A 98 0.78 -17.88 7.00
N THR A 99 0.39 -18.37 5.82
CA THR A 99 1.31 -18.58 4.70
C THR A 99 1.49 -17.29 3.91
N ASP A 100 2.70 -17.07 3.38
CA ASP A 100 3.03 -15.90 2.55
C ASP A 100 2.14 -15.81 1.29
N ARG A 101 1.80 -16.93 0.66
CA ARG A 101 0.99 -16.97 -0.59
C ARG A 101 -0.40 -16.31 -0.47
N PRO A 102 -1.32 -16.76 0.41
CA PRO A 102 -2.64 -16.13 0.52
C PRO A 102 -2.56 -14.67 0.95
N ARG A 103 -1.56 -14.32 1.77
CA ARG A 103 -1.30 -12.93 2.18
C ARG A 103 -0.88 -12.06 1.00
N ILE A 104 0.10 -12.50 0.22
CA ILE A 104 0.58 -11.80 -0.99
C ILE A 104 -0.57 -11.64 -1.98
N MET A 105 -1.33 -12.70 -2.27
CA MET A 105 -2.47 -12.63 -3.18
C MET A 105 -3.53 -11.62 -2.74
N PHE A 106 -3.87 -11.59 -1.44
CA PHE A 106 -4.83 -10.62 -0.92
C PHE A 106 -4.33 -9.18 -1.07
N ILE A 107 -3.04 -8.94 -0.82
CA ILE A 107 -2.43 -7.61 -0.98
C ILE A 107 -2.37 -7.21 -2.45
N THR A 108 -2.04 -8.13 -3.38
CA THR A 108 -2.06 -7.87 -4.83
C THR A 108 -3.45 -7.48 -5.31
N VAL A 109 -4.48 -8.20 -4.86
CA VAL A 109 -5.87 -7.88 -5.21
C VAL A 109 -6.28 -6.50 -4.67
N ALA A 110 -5.87 -6.17 -3.45
CA ALA A 110 -6.13 -4.85 -2.88
C ALA A 110 -5.39 -3.72 -3.65
N ALA A 111 -4.14 -3.95 -4.06
CA ALA A 111 -3.39 -3.01 -4.88
C ALA A 111 -4.05 -2.79 -6.26
N ALA A 112 -4.48 -3.87 -6.92
CA ALA A 112 -5.22 -3.84 -8.18
C ALA A 112 -6.55 -3.09 -8.05
N ALA A 113 -7.26 -3.27 -6.93
CA ALA A 113 -8.49 -2.53 -6.64
C ALA A 113 -8.23 -1.02 -6.47
N GLY A 114 -7.14 -0.66 -5.79
CA GLY A 114 -6.69 0.74 -5.66
C GLY A 114 -6.36 1.37 -7.01
N LEU A 115 -5.62 0.67 -7.87
CA LEU A 115 -5.32 1.12 -9.24
C LEU A 115 -6.58 1.26 -10.08
N SER A 116 -7.51 0.31 -9.98
CA SER A 116 -8.78 0.34 -10.69
C SER A 116 -9.60 1.58 -10.30
N ALA A 117 -9.59 1.94 -9.01
CA ALA A 117 -10.24 3.15 -8.52
C ALA A 117 -9.52 4.43 -9.01
N ALA A 118 -8.18 4.44 -9.05
CA ALA A 118 -7.42 5.57 -9.53
C ALA A 118 -7.64 5.85 -11.03
N PHE A 119 -7.53 4.81 -11.86
CA PHE A 119 -7.67 4.93 -13.31
C PHE A 119 -9.13 5.03 -13.78
N ARG A 120 -10.10 4.80 -12.88
CA ARG A 120 -11.53 4.65 -13.22
C ARG A 120 -11.78 3.60 -14.31
N SER A 121 -10.92 2.58 -14.33
CA SER A 121 -10.94 1.50 -15.31
C SER A 121 -10.61 0.19 -14.59
N PRO A 122 -11.59 -0.72 -14.42
CA PRO A 122 -11.36 -1.96 -13.69
C PRO A 122 -10.37 -2.87 -14.42
N LEU A 123 -10.48 -2.99 -15.75
CA LEU A 123 -9.56 -3.81 -16.53
C LEU A 123 -8.17 -3.18 -16.61
N GLY A 124 -8.09 -1.85 -16.79
CA GLY A 124 -6.80 -1.14 -16.85
C GLY A 124 -6.00 -1.28 -15.55
N GLY A 125 -6.65 -1.11 -14.39
CA GLY A 125 -5.99 -1.24 -13.09
C GLY A 125 -5.48 -2.65 -12.80
N VAL A 126 -6.25 -3.68 -13.17
CA VAL A 126 -5.84 -5.08 -12.99
C VAL A 126 -4.68 -5.44 -13.92
N VAL A 127 -4.73 -5.07 -15.20
CA VAL A 127 -3.66 -5.35 -16.16
C VAL A 127 -2.37 -4.64 -15.74
N PHE A 128 -2.45 -3.36 -15.37
CA PHE A 128 -1.30 -2.61 -14.85
C PHE A 128 -0.70 -3.27 -13.62
N CYS A 129 -1.55 -3.74 -12.70
CA CYS A 129 -1.08 -4.45 -11.50
C CYS A 129 -0.30 -5.74 -11.87
N PHE A 130 -0.75 -6.49 -12.87
CA PHE A 130 -0.03 -7.68 -13.32
C PHE A 130 1.30 -7.34 -14.01
N GLU A 131 1.32 -6.30 -14.82
CA GLU A 131 2.53 -5.86 -15.53
C GLU A 131 3.62 -5.37 -14.56
N GLU A 132 3.24 -4.51 -13.62
CA GLU A 132 4.18 -3.81 -12.74
C GLU A 132 4.55 -4.58 -11.48
N LEU A 133 3.61 -5.32 -10.89
CA LEU A 133 3.78 -5.96 -9.57
C LEU A 133 4.04 -7.46 -9.61
N ALA A 134 3.67 -8.15 -10.70
CA ALA A 134 3.85 -9.60 -10.83
C ALA A 134 5.05 -10.00 -11.71
N THR A 135 5.97 -9.06 -11.94
CA THR A 135 7.26 -9.26 -12.63
C THR A 135 8.40 -9.50 -11.65
#